data_AF-A0A0Q5EML4-F1
#
_entry.id   AF-A0A0Q5EML4-F1
#
_cell.length_a   1.000
_cell.length_b   1.000
_cell.length_c   1.000
_cell.angle_alpha   90.00
_cell.angle_beta   90.00
_cell.angle_gamma   90.00
#
_symmetry.space_group_name_H-M   'P 1'
#
loop_
_entity.id
_entity.type
_entity.pdbx_description
1 polymer ?
#
loop_
_entity_poly.entity_id
_entity_poly.type
_entity_poly.pdbx_seq_one_letter_code
_entity_poly.pdbx_strand_id
1 'polypeptide(L)'
;MQATRRRRTWTAAVLIAAAVVLDVSLHLYPLRLLILDFGRAEGAAVPSTEAMRFPHGTTLMSVRSECASGGCWSLFTVRPPAGSDRAAFEDTYLVDRGRLDGTLWDPRPITVSAEEFGDDVWVVRGDYWTDWLWRPSE
;
A
#
# COMPACT_ATOMS: atom_id res chain seq x y z
N MET A 1 -28.41 -40.84 -23.19
CA MET A 1 -27.77 -39.80 -24.04
C MET A 1 -27.99 -38.35 -23.57
N GLN A 2 -29.01 -38.04 -22.75
CA GLN A 2 -29.24 -36.66 -22.27
C GLN A 2 -28.25 -36.17 -21.18
N ALA A 3 -27.80 -37.06 -20.28
CA ALA A 3 -26.90 -36.70 -19.18
C ALA A 3 -25.50 -36.22 -19.63
N THR A 4 -24.95 -36.82 -20.69
CA THR A 4 -23.66 -36.45 -21.28
C THR A 4 -23.71 -35.10 -22.00
N ARG A 5 -24.84 -34.77 -22.65
CA ARG A 5 -25.03 -33.47 -23.33
C ARG A 5 -25.11 -32.31 -22.33
N ARG A 6 -25.79 -32.51 -21.20
CA ARG A 6 -25.96 -31.51 -20.13
C ARG A 6 -24.66 -31.22 -19.36
N ARG A 7 -23.81 -32.25 -19.15
CA ARG A 7 -22.46 -32.07 -18.60
C ARG A 7 -21.56 -31.26 -19.54
N ARG A 8 -21.62 -31.55 -20.84
CA ARG A 8 -20.79 -30.88 -21.87
C ARG A 8 -21.16 -29.41 -22.07
N THR A 9 -22.44 -29.05 -21.94
CA THR A 9 -22.89 -27.64 -21.97
C THR A 9 -22.48 -26.89 -20.71
N TRP A 10 -22.51 -27.52 -19.54
CA TRP A 10 -22.04 -26.91 -18.29
C TRP A 10 -20.53 -26.65 -18.31
N THR A 11 -19.73 -27.62 -18.76
CA THR A 11 -18.28 -27.41 -18.89
C THR A 11 -17.96 -26.31 -19.89
N ALA A 12 -18.68 -26.23 -21.01
CA ALA A 12 -18.49 -25.15 -21.99
C ALA A 12 -18.83 -23.78 -21.38
N ALA A 13 -19.94 -23.67 -20.65
CA ALA A 13 -20.33 -22.43 -19.97
C ALA A 13 -19.27 -21.99 -18.94
N VAL A 14 -18.73 -22.92 -18.15
CA VAL A 14 -17.66 -22.62 -17.18
C VAL A 14 -16.39 -22.15 -17.88
N LEU A 15 -15.98 -22.80 -18.98
CA LEU A 15 -14.80 -22.41 -19.75
C LEU A 15 -14.96 -21.02 -20.39
N ILE A 16 -16.14 -20.73 -20.95
CA ILE A 16 -16.43 -19.40 -21.51
C ILE A 16 -16.38 -18.35 -20.41
N ALA A 17 -17.00 -18.62 -19.26
CA ALA A 17 -16.96 -17.69 -18.12
C ALA A 17 -15.53 -17.44 -17.64
N ALA A 18 -14.71 -18.50 -17.51
CA ALA A 18 -13.31 -18.38 -17.13
C ALA A 18 -12.49 -17.56 -18.14
N ALA A 19 -12.70 -17.79 -19.45
CA ALA A 19 -12.03 -17.04 -20.51
C ALA A 19 -12.40 -15.54 -20.47
N VAL A 20 -13.69 -15.21 -20.26
CA VAL A 20 -14.15 -13.83 -20.13
C VAL A 20 -13.54 -13.17 -18.88
N VAL A 21 -13.51 -13.85 -17.74
CA VAL A 21 -12.88 -13.32 -16.52
C VAL A 21 -11.40 -13.06 -16.73
N LEU A 22 -10.70 -13.97 -17.41
CA LEU A 22 -9.28 -13.81 -17.71
C LEU A 22 -9.03 -12.62 -18.64
N ASP A 23 -9.79 -12.52 -19.72
CA ASP A 23 -9.70 -11.43 -20.69
C ASP A 23 -9.95 -10.07 -20.02
N VAL A 24 -11.03 -9.95 -19.25
CA VAL A 24 -11.34 -8.72 -18.50
C VAL A 24 -10.22 -8.38 -17.52
N SER A 25 -9.70 -9.37 -16.79
CA SER A 25 -8.61 -9.15 -15.83
C SER A 25 -7.32 -8.68 -16.51
N LEU A 26 -7.01 -9.23 -17.70
CA LEU A 26 -5.84 -8.87 -18.49
C LEU A 26 -5.85 -7.40 -18.93
N HIS A 27 -7.02 -6.80 -19.10
CA HIS A 27 -7.15 -5.38 -19.49
C HIS A 27 -7.30 -4.45 -18.28
N LEU A 28 -8.10 -4.84 -17.28
CA LEU A 28 -8.37 -3.98 -16.13
C LEU A 28 -7.17 -3.85 -15.19
N TYR A 29 -6.36 -4.90 -15.04
CA TYR A 29 -5.19 -4.87 -14.17
C TYR A 29 -4.11 -3.89 -14.65
N PRO A 30 -3.61 -3.92 -15.89
CA PRO A 30 -2.62 -2.94 -16.34
C PRO A 30 -3.18 -1.51 -16.37
N LEU A 31 -4.47 -1.33 -16.68
CA LEU A 31 -5.11 -0.01 -16.58
C LEU A 31 -5.06 0.52 -15.14
N ARG A 32 -5.35 -0.31 -14.14
CA ARG A 32 -5.19 0.05 -12.72
C ARG A 32 -3.75 0.43 -12.40
N LEU A 33 -2.77 -0.32 -12.89
CA LEU A 33 -1.35 -0.02 -12.65
C LEU A 33 -0.96 1.34 -13.24
N LEU A 34 -1.43 1.65 -14.45
CA LEU A 34 -1.20 2.95 -15.08
C LEU A 34 -1.80 4.11 -14.28
N ILE A 35 -3.02 3.95 -13.76
CA ILE A 35 -3.66 4.97 -12.91
C ILE A 35 -2.85 5.20 -11.63
N LEU A 36 -2.40 4.12 -10.99
CA LEU A 36 -1.59 4.19 -9.77
C LEU A 36 -0.24 4.87 -10.02
N ASP A 37 0.44 4.52 -11.11
CA ASP A 37 1.73 5.12 -11.45
C ASP A 37 1.59 6.59 -11.86
N PHE A 38 0.52 6.96 -12.54
CA PHE A 38 0.25 8.36 -12.89
C PHE A 38 0.07 9.23 -11.64
N GLY A 39 -0.74 8.79 -10.67
CA GLY A 39 -0.90 9.52 -9.40
C GLY A 39 0.40 9.59 -8.59
N ARG A 40 1.28 8.58 -8.72
CA ARG A 40 2.63 8.62 -8.14
C ARG A 40 3.51 9.63 -8.86
N ALA A 41 3.52 9.61 -10.20
CA ALA A 41 4.33 10.48 -11.06
C ALA A 41 4.00 11.97 -10.89
N GLU A 42 2.74 12.29 -10.64
CA GLU A 42 2.29 13.66 -10.34
C GLU A 42 2.59 14.09 -8.90
N GLY A 43 3.09 13.18 -8.06
CA GLY A 43 3.28 13.42 -6.63
C GLY A 43 1.97 13.65 -5.87
N ALA A 44 0.80 13.30 -6.45
CA ALA A 44 -0.51 13.54 -5.85
C ALA A 44 -1.00 12.34 -5.01
N ALA A 45 -0.47 11.15 -5.26
CA ALA A 45 -0.88 9.95 -4.55
C ALA A 45 -0.19 9.84 -3.19
N VAL A 46 -0.98 9.57 -2.15
CA VAL A 46 -0.50 9.32 -0.78
C VAL A 46 -0.85 7.91 -0.33
N PRO A 47 0.00 7.22 0.47
CA PRO A 47 -0.30 5.88 0.95
C PRO A 47 -1.47 5.90 1.94
N SER A 48 -2.31 4.88 1.85
CA SER A 48 -3.39 4.65 2.80
C SER A 48 -2.86 3.91 4.04
N THR A 49 -3.62 3.94 5.13
CA THR A 49 -3.30 3.17 6.34
C THR A 49 -3.08 1.69 6.07
N GLU A 50 -3.89 1.08 5.21
CA GLU A 50 -3.77 -0.33 4.84
C GLU A 50 -2.45 -0.61 4.12
N ALA A 51 -2.02 0.31 3.25
CA ALA A 51 -0.78 0.20 2.50
C ALA A 51 0.46 0.26 3.41
N MET A 52 0.36 0.99 4.54
CA MET A 52 1.43 1.08 5.54
C MET A 52 1.69 -0.22 6.29
N ARG A 53 0.78 -1.20 6.27
CA ARG A 53 0.98 -2.55 6.87
C ARG A 53 1.54 -2.51 8.31
N PHE A 54 1.00 -1.64 9.15
CA PHE A 54 1.43 -1.54 10.55
C PHE A 54 1.30 -2.90 11.25
N PRO A 55 2.30 -3.30 12.07
CA PRO A 55 2.24 -4.51 12.87
C PRO A 55 1.01 -4.55 13.79
N HIS A 56 0.57 -5.76 14.12
CA HIS A 56 -0.52 -5.94 15.07
C HIS A 56 -0.20 -5.28 16.41
N GLY A 57 -1.22 -4.69 17.05
CA GLY A 57 -1.06 -3.92 18.29
C GLY A 57 -0.69 -2.44 18.10
N THR A 58 -0.36 -2.01 16.88
CA THR A 58 -0.19 -0.58 16.58
C THR A 58 -1.54 0.12 16.69
N THR A 59 -1.63 1.16 17.52
CA THR A 59 -2.84 1.97 17.64
C THR A 59 -2.72 3.22 16.78
N LEU A 60 -3.55 3.33 15.74
CA LEU A 60 -3.59 4.51 14.91
C LEU A 60 -4.42 5.61 15.59
N MET A 61 -3.78 6.74 15.87
CA MET A 61 -4.43 7.89 16.53
C MET A 61 -4.94 8.91 15.52
N SER A 62 -4.14 9.22 14.50
CA SER A 62 -4.53 10.19 13.47
C SER A 62 -3.87 9.90 12.13
N VAL A 63 -4.53 10.30 11.05
CA VAL A 63 -4.02 10.26 9.68
C VAL A 63 -4.24 11.61 9.06
N ARG A 64 -3.19 12.17 8.45
CA ARG A 64 -3.26 13.42 7.70
C ARG A 64 -2.45 13.28 6.42
N SER A 65 -2.85 13.99 5.39
CA SER A 65 -2.12 14.10 4.13
C SER A 65 -1.56 15.51 4.01
N GLU A 66 -0.29 15.63 3.64
CA GLU A 66 0.36 16.91 3.39
C GLU A 66 0.98 16.91 2.00
N CYS A 67 1.08 18.09 1.38
CA CYS A 67 1.66 18.27 0.07
C CYS A 67 2.60 19.48 0.09
N ALA A 68 3.78 19.33 -0.49
CA ALA A 68 4.73 20.42 -0.71
C ALA A 68 5.38 20.29 -2.10
N SER A 69 6.41 21.08 -2.36
CA SER A 69 7.16 21.07 -3.63
C SER A 69 7.75 19.70 -3.99
N GLY A 70 7.91 18.80 -3.03
CA GLY A 70 8.41 17.43 -3.22
C GLY A 70 7.32 16.36 -3.39
N GLY A 71 6.05 16.75 -3.56
CA GLY A 71 4.91 15.83 -3.67
C GLY A 71 4.07 15.77 -2.39
N CYS A 72 3.12 14.84 -2.37
CA CYS A 72 2.21 14.59 -1.27
C CYS A 72 2.60 13.31 -0.51
N TRP A 73 2.47 13.33 0.81
CA TRP A 73 2.72 12.19 1.68
C TRP A 73 1.63 12.07 2.75
N SER A 74 1.57 10.91 3.41
CA SER A 74 0.70 10.69 4.57
C SER A 74 1.53 10.72 5.86
N LEU A 75 1.01 11.41 6.87
CA LEU A 75 1.49 11.40 8.26
C LEU A 75 0.51 10.59 9.12
N PHE A 76 1.03 9.58 9.79
CA PHE A 76 0.31 8.68 10.67
C PHE A 76 0.81 8.87 12.09
N THR A 77 -0.04 9.39 12.97
CA THR A 77 0.26 9.39 14.40
C THR A 77 -0.14 8.04 14.96
N VAL A 78 0.84 7.26 15.42
CA VAL A 78 0.65 5.91 15.92
C VAL A 78 1.25 5.76 17.32
N ARG A 79 0.65 4.88 18.11
CA ARG A 79 1.31 4.28 19.26
C ARG A 79 1.87 2.92 18.82
N PRO A 80 3.18 2.70 18.88
CA PRO A 80 3.78 1.44 18.48
C PRO A 80 3.27 0.29 19.36
N PRO A 81 3.32 -0.95 18.86
CA PRO A 81 2.95 -2.12 19.64
C PRO A 81 3.94 -2.35 20.79
N ALA A 82 3.52 -3.12 21.79
CA ALA A 82 4.40 -3.55 22.89
C ALA A 82 5.08 -4.89 22.57
N GLY A 83 6.20 -5.17 23.25
CA GLY A 83 6.86 -6.48 23.17
C GLY A 83 7.61 -6.71 21.85
N SER A 84 7.54 -7.93 21.32
CA SER A 84 8.31 -8.35 20.13
C SER A 84 7.92 -7.60 18.85
N ASP A 85 6.64 -7.20 18.73
CA ASP A 85 6.15 -6.46 17.58
C ASP A 85 6.69 -5.03 17.55
N ARG A 86 7.15 -4.52 18.70
CA ARG A 86 7.84 -3.23 18.77
C ARG A 86 9.12 -3.27 17.96
N ALA A 87 9.98 -4.27 18.17
CA ALA A 87 11.24 -4.36 17.46
C ALA A 87 11.05 -4.44 15.93
N ALA A 88 10.02 -5.16 15.46
CA ALA A 88 9.68 -5.22 14.04
C ALA A 88 9.20 -3.88 13.47
N PHE A 89 8.44 -3.12 14.27
CA PHE A 89 8.07 -1.75 13.94
C PHE A 89 9.32 -0.86 13.84
N GLU A 90 10.20 -0.90 14.83
CA GLU A 90 11.41 -0.09 14.86
C GLU A 90 12.33 -0.39 13.67
N ASP A 91 12.57 -1.67 13.36
CA ASP A 91 13.41 -2.12 12.24
C ASP A 91 12.88 -1.66 10.87
N THR A 92 11.57 -1.49 10.74
CA THR A 92 10.94 -1.09 9.48
C THR A 92 10.77 0.43 9.36
N TYR A 93 10.36 1.11 10.44
CA TYR A 93 9.92 2.50 10.39
C TYR A 93 10.91 3.51 11.00
N LEU A 94 11.76 3.12 11.97
CA LEU A 94 12.76 4.04 12.55
C LEU A 94 14.09 4.09 11.80
N VAL A 95 14.29 3.20 10.83
CA VAL A 95 15.50 3.19 10.03
C VAL A 95 15.52 4.36 9.04
N ASP A 96 16.71 4.89 8.75
CA ASP A 96 16.88 5.94 7.75
C ASP A 96 16.43 5.40 6.39
N ARG A 97 15.28 5.90 5.92
CA ARG A 97 14.59 5.48 4.68
C ARG A 97 14.20 4.00 4.68
N GLY A 98 13.41 3.60 5.68
CA GLY A 98 12.69 2.34 5.65
C GLY A 98 11.86 2.19 4.37
N ARG A 99 11.66 0.94 3.93
CA ARG A 99 10.94 0.66 2.70
C ARG A 99 9.94 -0.45 2.91
N LEU A 100 8.70 -0.19 2.51
CA LEU A 100 7.67 -1.21 2.38
C LEU A 100 7.53 -1.55 0.91
N ASP A 101 7.71 -2.83 0.59
CA ASP A 101 7.45 -3.31 -0.74
C ASP A 101 5.97 -3.20 -1.11
N GLY A 102 5.71 -3.06 -2.41
CA GLY A 102 4.37 -3.13 -2.95
C GLY A 102 3.77 -4.53 -2.81
N THR A 103 2.47 -4.60 -3.09
CA THR A 103 1.70 -5.85 -3.14
C THR A 103 1.26 -6.12 -4.58
N LEU A 104 0.62 -7.27 -4.81
CA LEU A 104 -0.01 -7.55 -6.10
C LEU A 104 -1.10 -6.53 -6.46
N TRP A 105 -1.75 -5.93 -5.47
CA TRP A 105 -2.88 -4.99 -5.66
C TRP A 105 -2.45 -3.54 -5.83
N ASP A 106 -1.32 -3.18 -5.23
CA ASP A 106 -0.63 -1.91 -5.39
C ASP A 106 0.88 -2.18 -5.36
N PRO A 107 1.54 -2.30 -6.53
CA PRO A 107 2.96 -2.67 -6.60
C PRO A 107 3.89 -1.49 -6.28
N ARG A 108 3.36 -0.30 -5.99
CA ARG A 108 4.17 0.88 -5.72
C ARG A 108 4.86 0.72 -4.36
N PRO A 109 6.18 0.85 -4.29
CA PRO A 109 6.90 0.83 -3.03
C PRO A 109 6.60 2.09 -2.22
N ILE A 110 6.60 1.96 -0.90
CA ILE A 110 6.42 3.08 0.02
C ILE A 110 7.72 3.29 0.77
N THR A 111 8.19 4.54 0.78
CA THR A 111 9.28 4.96 1.66
C THR A 111 8.66 5.39 2.98
N VAL A 112 9.22 4.89 4.08
CA VAL A 112 8.73 5.16 5.42
C VAL A 112 9.82 5.74 6.29
N SER A 113 9.44 6.65 7.17
CA SER A 113 10.29 7.20 8.22
C SER A 113 9.44 7.53 9.43
N ALA A 114 9.93 7.26 10.62
CA ALA A 114 9.24 7.56 11.87
C ALA A 114 10.07 8.50 12.73
N GLU A 115 9.37 9.42 13.39
CA GLU A 115 9.95 10.29 14.41
C GLU A 115 9.15 10.17 15.71
N GLU A 116 9.85 10.15 16.84
CA GLU A 116 9.22 10.08 18.16
C GLU A 116 8.68 11.47 18.55
N PHE A 117 7.40 11.53 18.91
CA PHE A 117 6.69 12.75 19.30
C PHE A 117 6.40 12.80 20.82
N GLY A 118 7.18 12.06 21.60
CA GLY A 118 7.03 11.93 23.07
C GLY A 118 5.95 10.93 23.50
N ASP A 119 6.01 10.51 24.77
CA ASP A 119 5.04 9.63 25.46
C ASP A 119 4.56 8.41 24.64
N ASP A 120 5.49 7.69 24.00
CA ASP A 120 5.20 6.50 23.19
C ASP A 120 4.23 6.80 22.02
N VAL A 121 4.24 8.03 21.50
CA VAL A 121 3.50 8.46 20.31
C VAL A 121 4.48 8.85 19.21
N TRP A 122 4.31 8.25 18.05
CA TRP A 122 5.26 8.32 16.95
C TRP A 122 4.54 8.84 15.71
N VAL A 123 5.22 9.68 14.94
CA VAL A 123 4.71 10.19 13.68
C VAL A 123 5.43 9.45 12.57
N VAL A 124 4.70 8.57 11.88
CA VAL A 124 5.21 7.82 10.73
C VAL A 124 4.80 8.57 9.47
N ARG A 125 5.78 8.91 8.65
CA ARG A 125 5.57 9.40 7.30
C ARG A 125 5.61 8.22 6.32
N GLY A 126 4.67 8.20 5.38
CA GLY A 126 4.68 7.29 4.23
C GLY A 126 4.60 8.08 2.93
N ASP A 127 5.46 7.72 1.98
CA ASP A 127 5.56 8.40 0.68
C ASP A 127 5.71 7.41 -0.48
N TYR A 128 4.94 7.60 -1.57
CA TYR A 128 5.10 6.85 -2.83
C TYR A 128 6.13 7.48 -3.77
N TRP A 129 6.45 8.75 -3.55
CA TRP A 129 7.38 9.55 -4.34
C TRP A 129 8.70 9.68 -3.58
N THR A 130 9.78 9.20 -4.18
CA THR A 130 11.13 9.34 -3.63
C THR A 130 11.75 10.60 -4.19
N ASP A 131 11.50 11.76 -3.61
CA ASP A 131 12.34 12.94 -3.85
C ASP A 131 13.31 13.15 -2.68
N TRP A 132 14.57 13.33 -3.02
CA TRP A 132 15.80 13.23 -2.20
C TRP A 132 16.05 14.42 -1.28
N LEU A 133 15.08 15.34 -1.17
CA LEU A 133 15.29 16.70 -0.63
C LEU A 133 14.71 16.94 0.78
N TRP A 134 14.01 15.98 1.38
CA TRP A 134 13.51 16.18 2.74
C TRP A 134 14.60 15.88 3.78
N ARG A 135 15.05 16.93 4.47
CA ARG A 135 15.69 16.86 5.78
C ARG A 135 14.69 17.42 6.79
N PRO A 136 14.44 16.75 7.93
CA PRO A 136 13.66 17.36 8.99
C PRO A 136 14.36 18.66 9.42
N SER A 137 13.58 19.72 9.59
CA SER A 137 14.07 20.96 10.20
C SER A 137 14.42 20.67 11.66
N GLU A 138 15.67 20.93 12.04
CA GLU A 138 16.14 20.98 13.43
C GLU A 138 15.27 21.89 14.32
#